data_AF-A0A9C8C816-F1
#
_entry.id   AF-A0A9C8C816-F1
#
_cell.length_a   1.000
_cell.length_b   1.000
_cell.length_c   1.000
_cell.angle_alpha   90.00
_cell.angle_beta   90.00
_cell.angle_gamma   90.00
#
_symmetry.space_group_name_H-M   'P 1'
#
loop_
_entity.id
_entity.type
_entity.pdbx_description
1 polymer ?
#
loop_
_entity_poly.entity_id
_entity_poly.type
_entity_poly.pdbx_seq_one_letter_code
_entity_poly.pdbx_strand_id
1 'polypeptide(L)'
;MKLRTKVTLLTVLSIVLLGGLASVIGNRIFTSVLRNELERKGITIAKHLTAHIAPSVVEDKPLVVQNELKSFLENDPDARYLYVIGFDGEVVTHTFEDGFPIELVDANVIPEGVSINAQRLVIE
;
A
#
# COMPACT_ATOMS: atom_id res chain seq x y z
N MET A 1 44.75 -12.40 -31.68
CA MET A 1 44.56 -12.17 -30.22
C MET A 1 45.22 -13.29 -29.44
N LYS A 2 46.00 -12.98 -28.40
CA LYS A 2 46.63 -14.00 -27.55
C LYS A 2 45.55 -14.76 -26.76
N LEU A 3 45.69 -16.08 -26.62
CA LEU A 3 44.72 -16.97 -25.95
C LEU A 3 44.29 -16.45 -24.57
N ARG A 4 45.23 -15.86 -23.83
CA ARG A 4 45.00 -15.18 -22.55
C ARG A 4 43.89 -14.14 -22.61
N THR A 5 43.90 -13.24 -23.60
CA THR A 5 42.89 -12.18 -23.76
C THR A 5 41.51 -12.75 -24.04
N LYS A 6 41.42 -13.86 -24.79
CA LYS A 6 40.14 -14.53 -25.09
C LYS A 6 39.52 -15.16 -23.85
N VAL A 7 40.35 -15.79 -23.01
CA VAL A 7 39.92 -16.41 -21.74
C VAL A 7 39.50 -15.33 -20.74
N THR A 8 40.29 -14.26 -20.59
CA THR A 8 39.95 -13.15 -19.68
C THR A 8 38.66 -12.43 -20.09
N LEU A 9 38.43 -12.23 -21.39
CA LEU A 9 37.19 -11.63 -21.87
C LEU A 9 35.97 -12.50 -21.55
N LEU A 10 36.11 -13.82 -21.70
CA LEU A 10 35.03 -14.78 -21.46
C LEU A 10 34.69 -14.87 -19.96
N THR A 11 35.70 -14.85 -19.07
CA THR A 11 35.45 -14.83 -17.62
C THR A 11 34.79 -13.53 -17.17
N VAL A 12 35.24 -12.37 -17.67
CA VAL A 12 34.60 -11.09 -17.37
C VAL A 12 33.15 -11.07 -17.85
N LEU A 13 32.89 -11.54 -19.07
CA LEU A 13 31.52 -11.62 -19.61
C LEU A 13 30.61 -12.50 -18.76
N SER A 14 31.10 -13.67 -18.32
CA SER A 14 30.34 -14.56 -17.45
C SER A 14 30.01 -13.93 -16.09
N ILE A 15 30.96 -13.23 -15.48
CA ILE A 15 30.73 -12.53 -14.19
C ILE A 15 29.67 -11.44 -14.37
N VAL A 16 29.77 -10.64 -15.44
CA VAL A 16 28.79 -9.58 -15.72
C VAL A 16 27.40 -10.15 -15.98
N LEU A 17 27.29 -11.24 -16.74
CA LEU A 17 26.01 -11.90 -17.00
C LEU A 17 25.37 -12.44 -15.71
N LEU A 18 26.15 -13.13 -14.88
CA LEU A 18 25.66 -13.65 -13.59
C LEU A 18 25.26 -12.52 -12.64
N GLY A 19 26.07 -11.46 -12.54
CA GLY A 19 25.76 -10.28 -11.73
C GLY A 19 24.50 -9.56 -12.20
N GLY A 20 24.33 -9.40 -13.52
CA GLY A 20 23.14 -8.81 -14.12
C GLY A 20 21.87 -9.62 -13.81
N LEU A 21 21.93 -10.94 -14.00
CA LEU A 21 20.81 -11.83 -13.68
C LEU A 21 20.44 -11.78 -12.19
N ALA A 22 21.45 -11.86 -11.31
CA ALA A 22 21.24 -11.77 -9.87
C ALA A 22 20.62 -10.42 -9.46
N SER A 23 21.06 -9.31 -10.08
CA SER A 23 20.50 -7.98 -9.81
C SER A 23 19.03 -7.86 -10.22
N VAL A 24 18.66 -8.37 -11.40
CA VAL A 24 17.26 -8.36 -11.88
C VAL A 24 16.36 -9.20 -10.96
N ILE A 25 16.81 -10.40 -10.60
CA ILE A 25 16.05 -11.29 -9.70
C ILE A 25 15.92 -10.65 -8.33
N GLY A 26 17.02 -10.14 -7.77
CA GLY A 26 17.04 -9.46 -6.49
C GLY A 26 16.03 -8.31 -6.46
N ASN A 27 16.07 -7.42 -7.45
CA ASN A 27 15.16 -6.28 -7.49
C ASN A 27 13.67 -6.69 -7.51
N ARG A 28 13.32 -7.74 -8.27
CA ARG A 28 11.94 -8.25 -8.32
C ARG A 28 11.50 -8.82 -6.97
N ILE A 29 12.35 -9.61 -6.32
CA ILE A 29 12.06 -10.20 -5.02
C ILE A 29 11.92 -9.09 -3.97
N PHE A 30 12.90 -8.19 -3.87
CA PHE A 30 12.86 -7.08 -2.92
C PHE A 30 11.58 -6.25 -3.08
N THR A 31 11.23 -5.87 -4.31
CA THR A 31 10.01 -5.10 -4.60
C THR A 31 8.75 -5.86 -4.15
N SER A 32 8.66 -7.16 -4.45
CA SER A 32 7.51 -7.97 -4.05
C SER A 32 7.38 -8.13 -2.53
N VAL A 33 8.50 -8.31 -1.82
CA VAL A 33 8.54 -8.47 -0.36
C VAL A 33 8.14 -7.18 0.32
N LEU A 34 8.73 -6.05 -0.10
CA LEU A 34 8.37 -4.73 0.44
C LEU A 34 6.90 -4.42 0.21
N ARG A 35 6.38 -4.75 -0.99
CA ARG A 35 4.98 -4.56 -1.33
C ARG A 35 4.06 -5.38 -0.42
N ASN A 36 4.35 -6.66 -0.24
CA ASN A 36 3.53 -7.53 0.61
C ASN A 36 3.59 -7.07 2.08
N GLU A 37 4.74 -6.58 2.54
CA GLU A 37 4.86 -6.03 3.90
C GLU A 37 4.01 -4.77 4.05
N LEU A 38 4.04 -3.87 3.05
CA LEU A 38 3.23 -2.65 3.06
C LEU A 38 1.73 -2.96 3.05
N GLU A 39 1.29 -3.94 2.26
CA GLU A 39 -0.10 -4.41 2.23
C GLU A 39 -0.52 -4.98 3.59
N ARG A 40 0.30 -5.86 4.17
CA ARG A 40 0.03 -6.46 5.49
C ARG A 40 -0.02 -5.40 6.59
N LYS A 41 0.88 -4.41 6.54
CA LYS A 41 0.90 -3.29 7.48
C LYS A 41 -0.36 -2.43 7.32
N GLY A 42 -0.74 -2.09 6.08
CA GLY A 42 -1.96 -1.35 5.77
C GLY A 42 -3.22 -2.03 6.29
N ILE A 43 -3.36 -3.34 6.09
CA ILE A 43 -4.47 -4.13 6.64
C ILE A 43 -4.48 -4.09 8.17
N THR A 44 -3.31 -4.21 8.81
CA THR A 44 -3.19 -4.18 10.26
C THR A 44 -3.61 -2.83 10.83
N ILE A 45 -3.16 -1.74 10.20
CA ILE A 45 -3.56 -0.37 10.54
C ILE A 45 -5.06 -0.20 10.39
N ALA A 46 -5.62 -0.54 9.22
CA ALA A 46 -7.05 -0.40 8.95
C ALA A 46 -7.89 -1.19 9.97
N LYS A 47 -7.47 -2.41 10.32
CA LYS A 47 -8.16 -3.25 11.30
C LYS A 47 -8.11 -2.64 12.71
N HIS A 48 -6.94 -2.16 13.14
CA HIS A 48 -6.78 -1.54 14.46
C HIS A 48 -7.57 -0.23 14.54
N LEU A 49 -7.49 0.60 13.51
CA LEU A 49 -8.22 1.86 13.43
C LEU A 49 -9.73 1.60 13.40
N THR A 50 -10.21 0.65 12.60
CA THR A 50 -11.65 0.28 12.56
C THR A 50 -12.16 -0.13 13.92
N ALA A 51 -11.41 -0.97 14.66
CA ALA A 51 -11.79 -1.37 16.01
C ALA A 51 -11.87 -0.19 17.00
N HIS A 52 -11.08 0.86 16.77
CA HIS A 52 -11.09 2.08 17.59
C HIS A 52 -12.28 2.98 17.23
N ILE A 53 -12.51 3.25 15.94
CA ILE A 53 -13.52 4.21 15.48
C ILE A 53 -14.94 3.62 15.37
N ALA A 54 -15.09 2.28 15.30
CA ALA A 54 -16.37 1.63 15.05
C ALA A 54 -17.50 2.08 15.99
N PRO A 55 -17.28 2.21 17.32
CA PRO A 55 -18.32 2.73 18.22
C PRO A 55 -18.78 4.15 17.83
N SER A 56 -17.84 5.05 17.50
CA SER A 56 -18.16 6.43 17.13
C SER A 56 -18.84 6.57 15.78
N VAL A 57 -18.54 5.67 14.83
CA VAL A 57 -19.26 5.58 13.55
C VAL A 57 -20.70 5.13 13.78
N VAL A 58 -20.94 4.13 14.63
CA VAL A 58 -22.29 3.64 14.95
C VAL A 58 -23.11 4.66 15.73
N GLU A 59 -22.47 5.45 16.59
CA GLU A 59 -23.10 6.55 17.33
C GLU A 59 -23.35 7.83 16.50
N ASP A 60 -23.04 7.80 15.19
CA ASP A 60 -23.18 8.93 14.26
C ASP A 60 -22.44 10.20 14.75
N LYS A 61 -21.17 10.03 15.16
CA LYS A 61 -20.30 11.12 15.63
C LYS A 61 -19.15 11.39 14.64
N PRO A 62 -19.43 11.90 13.43
CA PRO A 62 -18.43 12.04 12.36
C PRO A 62 -17.26 12.96 12.72
N LEU A 63 -17.48 13.98 13.57
CA LEU A 63 -16.42 14.87 14.04
C LEU A 63 -15.40 14.15 14.94
N VAL A 64 -15.86 13.20 15.76
CA VAL A 64 -14.97 12.40 16.63
C VAL A 64 -14.10 11.51 15.76
N VAL A 65 -14.72 10.80 14.81
CA VAL A 65 -14.02 9.93 13.86
C VAL A 65 -13.00 10.74 13.03
N GLN A 66 -13.36 11.95 12.58
CA GLN A 66 -12.45 12.80 11.83
C GLN A 66 -11.20 13.19 12.63
N ASN A 67 -11.38 13.57 13.91
CA ASN A 67 -10.26 13.94 14.77
C ASN A 67 -9.35 12.75 15.06
N GLU A 68 -9.92 11.56 15.27
CA GLU A 68 -9.15 10.33 15.46
C GLU A 68 -8.35 9.95 14.20
N LEU A 69 -8.95 10.07 13.02
CA LEU A 69 -8.26 9.85 11.74
C LEU A 69 -7.10 10.82 11.54
N LYS A 70 -7.31 12.12 11.80
CA LYS A 70 -6.25 13.14 11.69
C LYS A 70 -5.12 12.86 12.67
N SER A 71 -5.45 12.60 13.94
CA SER A 71 -4.47 12.24 14.96
C SER A 71 -3.68 10.99 14.58
N PHE A 72 -4.34 9.97 14.00
CA PHE A 72 -3.63 8.78 13.51
C PHE A 72 -2.66 9.13 12.38
N LEU A 73 -3.11 9.90 11.39
CA LEU A 73 -2.29 10.30 10.23
C LEU A 73 -1.08 11.15 10.63
N GLU A 74 -1.22 12.00 11.65
CA GLU A 74 -0.11 12.78 12.21
C GLU A 74 0.93 11.91 12.93
N ASN A 75 0.52 10.78 13.50
CA ASN A 75 1.37 9.89 14.28
C ASN A 75 1.97 8.71 13.48
N ASP A 76 1.38 8.34 12.35
CA ASP A 76 1.86 7.24 11.49
C ASP A 76 2.22 7.76 10.07
N PRO A 77 3.51 8.03 9.80
CA PRO A 77 3.94 8.63 8.53
C PRO A 77 3.83 7.70 7.32
N ASP A 78 3.50 6.42 7.53
CA ASP A 78 3.36 5.45 6.44
C ASP A 78 1.98 5.48 5.79
N ALA A 79 0.98 6.12 6.43
CA ALA A 79 -0.31 6.39 5.84
C ALA A 79 -0.31 7.74 5.12
N ARG A 80 -0.83 7.78 3.89
CA ARG A 80 -0.95 9.02 3.09
C ARG A 80 -2.31 9.70 3.25
N TYR A 81 -3.35 8.90 3.39
CA TYR A 81 -4.72 9.35 3.57
C TYR A 81 -5.55 8.25 4.25
N LEU A 82 -6.62 8.67 4.90
CA LEU A 82 -7.60 7.81 5.53
C LEU A 82 -9.00 8.33 5.17
N TYR A 83 -9.93 7.41 4.95
CA TYR A 83 -11.33 7.74 4.74
C TYR A 83 -12.21 6.60 5.24
N VAL A 84 -13.48 6.93 5.50
CA VAL A 84 -14.49 5.98 5.97
C VAL A 84 -15.71 6.11 5.06
N ILE A 85 -16.18 4.97 4.55
CA ILE A 85 -17.43 4.86 3.79
C ILE A 85 -18.48 4.25 4.71
N GLY A 86 -19.67 4.86 4.73
CA GLY A 86 -20.83 4.44 5.51
C GLY A 86 -21.53 3.23 4.91
N PHE A 87 -22.51 2.70 5.63
CA PHE A 87 -23.32 1.56 5.16
C PHE A 87 -24.22 1.90 3.97
N ASP A 88 -24.49 3.18 3.75
CA ASP A 88 -25.20 3.75 2.62
C ASP A 88 -24.33 3.93 1.36
N GLY A 89 -23.02 3.68 1.48
CA GLY A 89 -22.05 3.93 0.41
C GLY A 89 -21.60 5.40 0.32
N GLU A 90 -22.02 6.25 1.26
CA GLU A 90 -21.58 7.64 1.33
C GLU A 90 -20.29 7.80 2.14
N VAL A 91 -19.51 8.84 1.83
CA VAL A 91 -18.28 9.12 2.58
C VAL A 91 -18.63 9.79 3.90
N VAL A 92 -18.38 9.09 5.02
CA VAL A 92 -18.63 9.62 6.37
C VAL A 92 -17.60 10.67 6.73
N THR A 93 -16.33 10.39 6.45
CA THR A 93 -15.22 11.31 6.75
C THR A 93 -13.96 10.96 5.97
N HIS A 94 -13.05 11.92 5.83
CA HIS A 94 -11.77 11.76 5.16
C HIS A 94 -10.71 12.73 5.66
N THR A 95 -9.44 12.43 5.34
CA THR A 95 -8.28 13.29 5.65
C THR A 95 -7.73 14.06 4.45
N PHE A 96 -8.33 13.97 3.26
CA PHE A 96 -7.89 14.75 2.10
C PHE A 96 -8.03 16.26 2.33
N GLU A 97 -7.00 17.03 1.96
CA GLU A 97 -6.98 18.49 2.13
C GLU A 97 -7.80 19.22 1.05
N ASP A 98 -7.74 18.76 -0.20
CA ASP A 98 -8.40 19.40 -1.37
C ASP A 98 -9.78 18.80 -1.71
N GLY A 99 -10.42 18.13 -0.75
CA GLY A 99 -11.68 17.40 -0.95
C GLY A 99 -11.50 15.92 -1.30
N PHE A 100 -12.60 15.16 -1.26
CA PHE A 100 -12.58 13.71 -1.46
C PHE A 100 -12.62 13.33 -2.95
N PRO A 101 -11.64 12.55 -3.47
CA PRO A 101 -11.69 12.01 -4.83
C PRO A 101 -12.79 10.94 -4.95
N ILE A 102 -13.88 11.24 -5.67
CA ILE A 102 -15.06 10.36 -5.77
C ILE A 102 -14.74 8.97 -6.35
N GLU A 103 -13.72 8.88 -7.21
CA GLU A 103 -13.24 7.64 -7.82
C GLU A 103 -12.75 6.61 -6.78
N LEU A 104 -12.38 7.07 -5.57
CA LEU A 104 -11.94 6.19 -4.50
C LEU A 104 -13.07 5.42 -3.82
N VAL A 105 -14.34 5.85 -3.97
CA VAL A 105 -15.49 5.12 -3.41
C VAL A 105 -15.57 3.72 -4.01
N ASP A 106 -15.48 3.64 -5.34
CA ASP A 106 -15.60 2.39 -6.08
C ASP A 106 -14.26 1.72 -6.35
N ALA A 107 -13.16 2.35 -5.95
CA ALA A 107 -11.84 1.78 -6.17
C ALA A 107 -11.72 0.46 -5.38
N ASN A 108 -11.85 0.48 -4.06
CA ASN A 108 -11.61 -0.69 -3.21
C ASN A 108 -12.89 -1.29 -2.61
N VAL A 109 -13.77 -1.81 -3.46
CA VAL A 109 -15.01 -2.47 -3.02
C VAL A 109 -14.68 -3.81 -2.36
N ILE A 110 -15.34 -4.13 -1.25
CA ILE A 110 -15.22 -5.43 -0.57
C ILE A 110 -16.20 -6.41 -1.22
N PRO A 111 -15.74 -7.49 -1.86
CA PRO A 111 -16.62 -8.49 -2.47
C PRO A 111 -17.48 -9.22 -1.43
N GLU A 112 -18.66 -9.70 -1.85
CA GLU A 112 -19.53 -10.50 -0.97
C GLU A 112 -18.80 -11.72 -0.39
N GLY A 113 -18.93 -11.93 0.92
CA GLY A 113 -18.30 -13.04 1.65
C GLY A 113 -16.84 -12.80 2.05
N VAL A 114 -16.27 -11.64 1.72
CA VAL A 114 -14.91 -11.24 2.13
C VAL A 114 -15.01 -10.07 3.13
N SER A 115 -14.14 -10.04 4.15
CA SER A 115 -14.16 -8.97 5.18
C SER A 115 -13.09 -7.90 4.95
N ILE A 116 -12.07 -8.18 4.13
CA ILE A 116 -10.95 -7.29 3.86
C ILE A 116 -10.59 -7.41 2.38
N ASN A 117 -10.56 -6.27 1.68
CA ASN A 117 -9.97 -6.20 0.34
C ASN A 117 -8.79 -5.22 0.37
N ALA A 118 -7.69 -5.63 -0.26
CA ALA A 118 -6.51 -4.81 -0.43
C ALA A 118 -6.11 -4.87 -1.91
N GLN A 119 -6.02 -3.70 -2.53
CA GLN A 119 -5.64 -3.61 -3.92
C GLN A 119 -4.73 -2.42 -4.17
N ARG A 120 -3.97 -2.51 -5.26
CA ARG A 120 -3.15 -1.41 -5.71
C ARG A 120 -4.05 -0.36 -6.37
N LEU A 121 -4.05 0.84 -5.80
CA LEU A 121 -4.60 2.01 -6.47
C LEU A 121 -3.63 2.42 -7.57
N VAL A 122 -4.04 2.19 -8.82
CA VAL A 122 -3.38 2.72 -10.01
C VAL A 122 -4.19 3.95 -10.38
N ILE A 123 -3.66 5.12 -10.02
CA ILE A 123 -4.20 6.39 -10.51
C ILE A 123 -3.61 6.53 -11.92
N GLU A 124 -4.44 6.37 -12.95
CA GLU A 124 -4.07 6.70 -14.35
C GLU A 124 -4.07 8.22 -14.57
#